data_AF-A0A0W8D9D0-F1
#
_entry.id   AF-A0A0W8D9D0-F1
#
_cell.length_a   1.000
_cell.length_b   1.000
_cell.length_c   1.000
_cell.angle_alpha   90.00
_cell.angle_beta   90.00
_cell.angle_gamma   90.00
#
_symmetry.space_group_name_H-M   'P 1'
#
loop_
_entity.id
_entity.type
_entity.pdbx_description
1 polymer ?
#
loop_
_entity_poly.entity_id
_entity_poly.type
_entity_poly.pdbx_seq_one_letter_code
_entity_poly.pdbx_strand_id
1 'polypeptide(L)'
;MDEQLLPKHSSGINGSLRETHSLRDSLVAIETLQSGASNPVEPEPKRIEEARELFRLILPVMGTTMLEFLPGFVSILLAGNIGGANSQHYVDAAAISVMLLNVTAQSLGLGLASALDTLCSQAYGAKRIDKIGIYFQTGVVVLSIALIPMLVVNSFAEPILNLLGQHTNVTYLTRDFSRLMLPGLPFLFLYELVRKVMQCQNVVKPLVVIAVIGNLVNLGAGYGLAYHTSMGFNAITVGISAVFAVLLFSLNDAIPPLFLNDDESIDLASYIMVFWSPFVIPDGLNAVMQGVFRGAGKQKQAAITNVIGYYGVGIPLGAILAFTAHMGVDGLWWGIGVGIAATWLSLTFLMMTYWRWDKLAIEARQRTAQ
;
A
#
# COMPACT_ATOMS: atom_id res chain seq x y z
N MET A 1 0.90 61.59 49.13
CA MET A 1 2.22 61.42 48.50
C MET A 1 2.93 60.32 49.26
N ASP A 2 3.18 59.12 48.75
CA ASP A 2 2.92 58.53 47.44
C ASP A 2 2.92 57.00 47.59
N GLU A 3 2.30 56.40 46.58
CA GLU A 3 2.04 55.01 46.25
C GLU A 3 3.32 54.21 45.88
N GLN A 4 3.15 52.89 45.66
CA GLN A 4 4.05 51.88 45.04
C GLN A 4 4.77 50.93 46.01
N LEU A 5 4.87 49.60 45.83
CA LEU A 5 4.43 48.62 44.81
C LEU A 5 4.65 47.21 45.43
N LEU A 6 3.63 46.34 45.46
CA LEU A 6 3.77 44.90 45.75
C LEU A 6 3.72 44.13 44.42
N PRO A 7 4.63 43.17 44.13
CA PRO A 7 4.45 42.27 42.99
C PRO A 7 3.56 41.08 43.38
N LYS A 8 2.48 40.90 42.61
CA LYS A 8 1.60 39.72 42.63
C LYS A 8 2.34 38.48 42.14
N HIS A 9 2.47 37.46 42.98
CA HIS A 9 2.73 36.08 42.55
C HIS A 9 1.48 35.24 42.81
N SER A 10 0.66 35.04 41.78
CA SER A 10 -0.53 34.15 41.84
C SER A 10 -0.77 33.37 40.54
N SER A 11 0.30 32.91 39.89
CA SER A 11 0.21 32.16 38.61
C SER A 11 0.37 30.64 38.74
N GLY A 12 0.66 30.10 39.93
CA GLY A 12 0.93 28.65 40.10
C GLY A 12 -0.28 27.77 40.42
N ILE A 13 -1.32 28.31 41.07
CA ILE A 13 -2.41 27.49 41.64
C ILE A 13 -3.51 27.20 40.61
N ASN A 14 -3.75 28.10 39.65
CA ASN A 14 -4.78 27.92 38.62
C ASN A 14 -4.41 26.88 37.56
N GLY A 15 -3.12 26.58 37.35
CA GLY A 15 -2.68 25.53 36.42
C GLY A 15 -2.92 24.13 36.98
N SER A 16 -2.54 23.92 38.24
CA SER A 16 -2.73 22.65 38.98
C SER A 16 -4.23 22.31 39.17
N LEU A 17 -5.07 23.31 39.48
CA LEU A 17 -6.52 23.12 39.58
C LEU A 17 -7.17 22.81 38.22
N ARG A 18 -6.65 23.36 37.11
CA ARG A 18 -7.14 23.05 35.76
C ARG A 18 -6.77 21.64 35.31
N GLU A 19 -5.55 21.20 35.60
CA GLU A 19 -5.09 19.84 35.29
C GLU A 19 -5.83 18.78 36.12
N THR A 20 -6.05 19.04 37.41
CA THR A 20 -6.86 18.13 38.25
C THR A 20 -8.32 18.11 37.84
N HIS A 21 -8.90 19.22 37.38
CA HIS A 21 -10.25 19.21 36.77
C HIS A 21 -10.28 18.44 35.45
N SER A 22 -9.31 18.66 34.56
CA SER A 22 -9.19 17.94 33.28
C SER A 22 -9.02 16.43 33.47
N LEU A 23 -8.21 16.02 34.45
CA LEU A 23 -8.00 14.61 34.79
C LEU A 23 -9.23 14.01 35.45
N ARG A 24 -9.92 14.77 36.33
CA ARG A 24 -11.17 14.32 36.94
C ARG A 24 -12.29 14.21 35.92
N ASP A 25 -12.38 15.14 34.95
CA ASP A 25 -13.37 15.09 33.87
C ASP A 25 -13.07 13.94 32.89
N SER A 26 -11.79 13.64 32.67
CA SER A 26 -11.37 12.47 31.88
C SER A 26 -11.64 11.15 32.62
N LEU A 27 -11.38 11.10 33.92
CA LEU A 27 -11.66 9.93 34.77
C LEU A 27 -13.15 9.70 34.91
N VAL A 28 -13.94 10.76 35.14
CA VAL A 28 -15.41 10.70 35.15
C VAL A 28 -15.91 10.23 33.79
N ALA A 29 -15.39 10.74 32.66
CA ALA A 29 -15.78 10.26 31.34
C ALA A 29 -15.45 8.77 31.11
N ILE A 30 -14.34 8.27 31.66
CA ILE A 30 -13.98 6.84 31.62
C ILE A 30 -14.91 6.02 32.52
N GLU A 31 -15.25 6.55 33.71
CA GLU A 31 -16.16 5.91 34.66
C GLU A 31 -17.58 5.83 34.10
N THR A 32 -18.08 6.88 33.42
CA THR A 32 -19.40 6.87 32.74
C THR A 32 -19.44 5.90 31.55
N LEU A 33 -18.29 5.65 30.89
CA LEU A 33 -18.17 4.66 29.82
C LEU A 33 -18.12 3.22 30.37
N GLN A 34 -17.62 3.02 31.59
CA GLN A 34 -17.59 1.72 32.27
C GLN A 34 -18.89 1.43 33.02
N SER A 35 -19.58 2.45 33.53
CA SER A 35 -20.80 2.33 34.33
C SER A 35 -22.07 2.29 33.46
N GLY A 36 -22.24 1.24 32.66
CA GLY A 36 -23.56 0.75 32.21
C GLY A 36 -24.57 1.75 31.64
N ALA A 37 -24.14 2.93 31.17
CA ALA A 37 -25.03 3.90 30.55
C ALA A 37 -25.48 3.29 29.23
N SER A 38 -26.80 3.15 29.09
CA SER A 38 -27.52 2.80 27.87
C SER A 38 -26.70 3.16 26.63
N ASN A 39 -26.37 2.16 25.80
CA ASN A 39 -25.63 2.32 24.53
C ASN A 39 -25.88 3.72 23.97
N PRO A 40 -24.87 4.61 23.91
CA PRO A 40 -25.09 5.92 23.31
C PRO A 40 -25.62 5.64 21.91
N VAL A 41 -26.86 6.10 21.65
CA VAL A 41 -27.52 5.93 20.36
C VAL A 41 -26.60 6.62 19.36
N GLU A 42 -25.86 5.82 18.59
CA GLU A 42 -24.97 6.34 17.55
C GLU A 42 -25.86 7.12 16.57
N PRO A 43 -25.52 8.39 16.25
CA PRO A 43 -26.33 9.20 15.37
C PRO A 43 -26.44 8.52 14.00
N GLU A 44 -27.64 8.54 13.40
CA GLU A 44 -27.82 7.95 12.08
C GLU A 44 -26.87 8.59 11.05
N PRO A 45 -26.17 7.79 10.24
CA PRO A 45 -25.19 8.29 9.30
C PRO A 45 -25.86 9.13 8.21
N LYS A 46 -25.46 10.39 8.09
CA LYS A 46 -25.93 11.26 7.02
C LYS A 46 -25.11 10.98 5.76
N ARG A 47 -25.76 10.37 4.77
CA ARG A 47 -25.14 9.94 3.49
C ARG A 47 -24.25 11.00 2.82
N ILE A 48 -24.65 12.27 2.86
CA ILE A 48 -23.90 13.36 2.23
C ILE A 48 -22.62 13.70 3.02
N GLU A 49 -22.68 13.67 4.36
CA GLU A 49 -21.52 13.92 5.22
C GLU A 49 -20.50 12.78 5.06
N GLU A 50 -20.97 11.53 5.07
CA GLU A 50 -20.12 10.34 4.82
C GLU A 50 -19.47 10.38 3.43
N ALA A 51 -20.24 10.66 2.38
CA ALA A 51 -19.69 10.79 1.02
C ALA A 51 -18.61 11.87 0.94
N ARG A 52 -18.81 13.00 1.61
CA ARG A 52 -17.85 14.11 1.63
C ARG A 52 -16.54 13.70 2.29
N GLU A 53 -16.60 13.04 3.45
CA GLU A 53 -15.39 12.57 4.15
C GLU A 53 -14.67 11.48 3.36
N LEU A 54 -15.42 10.57 2.72
CA LEU A 54 -14.85 9.57 1.79
C LEU A 54 -14.10 10.25 0.64
N PHE A 55 -14.70 11.21 -0.06
CA PHE A 55 -14.01 11.91 -1.17
C PHE A 55 -12.79 12.70 -0.70
N ARG A 56 -12.86 13.31 0.49
CA ARG A 56 -11.74 14.05 1.09
C ARG A 56 -10.54 13.14 1.37
N LEU A 57 -10.78 11.88 1.69
CA LEU A 57 -9.74 10.87 1.92
C LEU A 57 -9.28 10.22 0.60
N ILE A 58 -10.21 9.81 -0.26
CA ILE A 58 -9.93 9.02 -1.47
C ILE A 58 -9.10 9.81 -2.47
N LEU A 59 -9.42 11.09 -2.75
CA LEU A 59 -8.74 11.86 -3.79
C LEU A 59 -7.22 11.97 -3.56
N PRO A 60 -6.73 12.37 -2.36
CA PRO A 60 -5.29 12.38 -2.09
C PRO A 60 -4.66 10.98 -2.08
N VAL A 61 -5.37 9.96 -1.58
CA VAL A 61 -4.86 8.58 -1.55
C VAL A 61 -4.70 8.01 -2.97
N MET A 62 -5.65 8.29 -3.86
CA MET A 62 -5.55 7.95 -5.28
C MET A 62 -4.35 8.65 -5.92
N GLY A 63 -4.21 9.96 -5.74
CA GLY A 63 -3.08 10.71 -6.26
C GLY A 63 -1.73 10.18 -5.75
N THR A 64 -1.64 9.88 -4.45
CA THR A 64 -0.42 9.29 -3.85
C THR A 64 -0.13 7.91 -4.45
N THR A 65 -1.14 7.05 -4.55
CA THR A 65 -0.97 5.69 -5.12
C THR A 65 -0.52 5.74 -6.57
N MET A 66 -1.08 6.64 -7.39
CA MET A 66 -0.64 6.82 -8.77
C MET A 66 0.83 7.22 -8.84
N LEU A 67 1.25 8.17 -8.00
CA LEU A 67 2.64 8.61 -7.93
C LEU A 67 3.57 7.48 -7.47
N GLU A 68 3.14 6.61 -6.56
CA GLU A 68 3.98 5.48 -6.08
C GLU A 68 4.24 4.41 -7.16
N PHE A 69 3.39 4.29 -8.18
CA PHE A 69 3.62 3.37 -9.30
C PHE A 69 4.59 3.93 -10.36
N LEU A 70 4.78 5.24 -10.41
CA LEU A 70 5.61 5.90 -11.41
C LEU A 70 7.10 5.51 -11.38
N PRO A 71 7.78 5.29 -10.22
CA PRO A 71 9.20 4.94 -10.23
C PRO A 71 9.48 3.62 -10.95
N GLY A 72 8.63 2.61 -10.79
CA GLY A 72 8.74 1.34 -11.51
C GLY A 72 8.57 1.53 -13.01
N PHE A 73 7.58 2.31 -13.42
CA PHE A 73 7.34 2.66 -14.82
C PHE A 73 8.53 3.41 -15.45
N VAL A 74 9.02 4.46 -14.78
CA VAL A 74 10.19 5.25 -15.22
C VAL A 74 11.43 4.37 -15.36
N SER A 75 11.58 3.36 -14.51
CA SER A 75 12.75 2.49 -14.55
C SER A 75 12.75 1.55 -15.76
N ILE A 76 11.60 0.99 -16.11
CA ILE A 76 11.43 0.18 -17.33
C ILE A 76 11.68 1.04 -18.57
N LEU A 77 11.15 2.26 -18.56
CA LEU A 77 11.34 3.26 -19.61
C LEU A 77 12.81 3.63 -19.79
N LEU A 78 13.53 3.91 -18.71
CA LEU A 78 14.96 4.21 -18.76
C LEU A 78 15.75 2.99 -19.27
N ALA A 79 15.39 1.77 -18.86
CA ALA A 79 16.05 0.55 -19.30
C ALA A 79 15.90 0.32 -20.81
N GLY A 80 14.72 0.60 -21.37
CA GLY A 80 14.46 0.52 -22.81
C GLY A 80 15.23 1.54 -23.65
N ASN A 81 15.60 2.68 -23.06
CA ASN A 81 16.33 3.74 -23.76
C ASN A 81 17.86 3.64 -23.64
N ILE A 82 18.39 2.64 -22.90
CA ILE A 82 19.83 2.36 -22.90
C ILE A 82 20.18 1.77 -24.27
N GLY A 83 20.76 2.58 -25.15
CA GLY A 83 21.14 2.17 -26.50
C GLY A 83 22.16 1.02 -26.53
N GLY A 84 21.95 0.06 -27.43
CA GLY A 84 22.86 -1.06 -27.69
C GLY A 84 22.13 -2.31 -28.19
N ALA A 85 22.87 -3.34 -28.61
CA ALA A 85 22.28 -4.60 -29.10
C ALA A 85 21.51 -5.39 -28.01
N ASN A 86 21.62 -5.00 -26.73
CA ASN A 86 21.05 -5.68 -25.58
C ASN A 86 19.91 -4.91 -24.88
N SER A 87 19.38 -3.83 -25.47
CA SER A 87 18.32 -3.01 -24.85
C SER A 87 17.10 -3.83 -24.44
N GLN A 88 16.68 -4.79 -25.26
CA GLN A 88 15.58 -5.71 -24.94
C GLN A 88 15.87 -6.53 -23.67
N HIS A 89 17.08 -7.06 -23.53
CA HIS A 89 17.47 -7.84 -22.36
C HIS A 89 17.48 -7.02 -21.07
N TYR A 90 17.76 -5.71 -21.14
CA TYR A 90 17.66 -4.80 -19.99
C TYR A 90 16.21 -4.56 -19.55
N VAL A 91 15.30 -4.38 -20.51
CA VAL A 91 13.86 -4.26 -20.23
C VAL A 91 13.32 -5.54 -19.60
N ASP A 92 13.62 -6.68 -20.21
CA ASP A 92 13.18 -7.99 -19.71
C ASP A 92 13.71 -8.25 -18.29
N ALA A 93 14.99 -7.97 -18.05
CA ALA A 93 15.61 -8.15 -16.74
C ALA A 93 14.98 -7.25 -15.66
N ALA A 94 14.76 -5.96 -15.97
CA ALA A 94 14.10 -5.03 -15.06
C ALA A 94 12.65 -5.47 -14.75
N ALA A 95 11.89 -5.84 -15.78
CA ALA A 95 10.50 -6.29 -15.63
C ALA A 95 10.40 -7.58 -14.80
N ILE A 96 11.22 -8.59 -15.08
CA ILE A 96 11.26 -9.85 -14.33
C ILE A 96 11.71 -9.60 -12.88
N SER A 97 12.70 -8.73 -12.67
CA SER A 97 13.16 -8.40 -11.31
C SER A 97 12.06 -7.74 -10.49
N VAL A 98 11.36 -6.74 -11.07
CA VAL A 98 10.24 -6.06 -10.41
C VAL A 98 9.10 -7.03 -10.13
N MET A 99 8.77 -7.91 -11.08
CA MET A 99 7.77 -8.97 -10.89
C MET A 99 8.15 -9.91 -9.73
N LEU A 100 9.40 -10.39 -9.69
CA LEU A 100 9.88 -11.28 -8.64
C LEU A 100 9.79 -10.61 -7.26
N LEU A 101 10.21 -9.34 -7.15
CA LEU A 101 10.08 -8.55 -5.93
C LEU A 101 8.62 -8.33 -5.52
N ASN A 102 7.73 -8.06 -6.49
CA ASN A 102 6.30 -7.90 -6.26
C ASN A 102 5.68 -9.15 -5.63
N VAL A 103 6.00 -10.34 -6.15
CA VAL A 103 5.46 -11.61 -5.67
C VAL A 103 6.07 -12.01 -4.32
N THR A 104 7.39 -11.90 -4.18
CA THR A 104 8.11 -12.52 -3.06
C THR A 104 8.31 -11.61 -1.85
N ALA A 105 8.28 -10.28 -2.04
CA ALA A 105 8.52 -9.31 -0.97
C ALA A 105 7.35 -8.34 -0.79
N GLN A 106 7.02 -7.59 -1.84
CA GLN A 106 6.06 -6.48 -1.79
C GLN A 106 4.65 -6.94 -1.42
N SER A 107 4.12 -7.99 -2.04
CA SER A 107 2.79 -8.52 -1.73
C SER A 107 2.67 -9.02 -0.29
N LEU A 108 3.71 -9.67 0.23
CA LEU A 108 3.74 -10.12 1.62
C LEU A 108 3.87 -8.93 2.58
N GLY A 109 4.75 -7.97 2.29
CA GLY A 109 4.97 -6.78 3.11
C GLY A 109 3.71 -5.91 3.19
N LEU A 110 3.10 -5.59 2.06
CA LEU A 110 1.82 -4.87 1.99
C LEU A 110 0.69 -5.64 2.66
N GLY A 111 0.65 -6.97 2.48
CA GLY A 111 -0.31 -7.85 3.13
C GLY A 111 -0.23 -7.78 4.65
N LEU A 112 0.98 -7.86 5.22
CA LEU A 112 1.23 -7.75 6.65
C LEU A 112 0.94 -6.32 7.17
N ALA A 113 1.38 -5.30 6.45
CA ALA A 113 1.15 -3.90 6.81
C ALA A 113 -0.35 -3.53 6.81
N SER A 114 -1.16 -4.19 5.99
CA SER A 114 -2.62 -3.96 5.92
C SER A 114 -3.36 -4.24 7.23
N ALA A 115 -2.76 -4.96 8.18
CA ALA A 115 -3.31 -5.09 9.53
C ALA A 115 -3.48 -3.74 10.24
N LEU A 116 -2.62 -2.75 9.91
CA LEU A 116 -2.73 -1.39 10.44
C LEU A 116 -3.98 -0.66 9.94
N ASP A 117 -4.46 -0.97 8.72
CA ASP A 117 -5.72 -0.39 8.21
C ASP A 117 -6.88 -0.67 9.17
N THR A 118 -6.90 -1.85 9.80
CA THR A 118 -7.90 -2.22 10.81
C THR A 118 -7.55 -1.66 12.19
N LEU A 119 -6.33 -1.92 12.68
CA LEU A 119 -5.97 -1.64 14.07
C LEU A 119 -5.90 -0.13 14.34
N CYS A 120 -5.28 0.64 13.43
CA CYS A 120 -5.14 2.08 13.60
C CYS A 120 -6.45 2.81 13.37
N SER A 121 -7.27 2.42 12.38
CA SER A 121 -8.57 3.06 12.16
C SER A 121 -9.53 2.85 13.33
N GLN A 122 -9.57 1.63 13.90
CA GLN A 122 -10.39 1.33 15.06
C GLN A 122 -9.90 2.06 16.31
N ALA A 123 -8.59 2.09 16.57
CA ALA A 123 -8.03 2.85 17.69
C ALA A 123 -8.26 4.36 17.55
N TYR A 124 -8.10 4.90 16.33
CA TYR A 124 -8.39 6.30 16.04
C TYR A 124 -9.86 6.64 16.27
N GLY A 125 -10.79 5.82 15.77
CA GLY A 125 -12.23 5.98 16.01
C GLY A 125 -12.63 5.86 17.48
N ALA A 126 -11.95 5.00 18.25
CA ALA A 126 -12.13 4.84 19.69
C ALA A 126 -11.38 5.92 20.52
N LYS A 127 -10.72 6.89 19.88
CA LYS A 127 -9.89 7.95 20.50
C LYS A 127 -8.74 7.41 21.37
N ARG A 128 -8.26 6.20 21.09
CA ARG A 128 -7.13 5.52 21.75
C ARG A 128 -5.82 5.75 20.98
N ILE A 129 -5.40 7.00 20.89
CA ILE A 129 -4.21 7.40 20.10
C ILE A 129 -2.92 6.78 20.65
N ASP A 130 -2.88 6.49 21.95
CA ASP A 130 -1.80 5.78 22.63
C ASP A 130 -1.49 4.41 22.00
N LYS A 131 -2.51 3.69 21.53
CA LYS A 131 -2.37 2.36 20.91
C LYS A 131 -1.78 2.42 19.50
N ILE A 132 -1.95 3.52 18.78
CA ILE A 132 -1.46 3.69 17.40
C ILE A 132 0.07 3.55 17.36
N GLY A 133 0.78 4.14 18.32
CA GLY A 133 2.24 4.01 18.42
C GLY A 133 2.71 2.58 18.66
N ILE A 134 2.00 1.83 19.50
CA ILE A 134 2.28 0.41 19.79
C ILE A 134 2.07 -0.44 18.54
N TYR A 135 0.96 -0.21 17.81
CA TYR A 135 0.69 -0.93 16.56
C TYR A 135 1.75 -0.64 15.50
N PHE A 136 2.18 0.62 15.37
CA PHE A 136 3.26 0.99 14.46
C PHE A 136 4.56 0.26 14.79
N GLN A 137 5.00 0.28 16.05
CA GLN A 137 6.22 -0.42 16.49
C GLN A 137 6.12 -1.94 16.26
N THR A 138 4.95 -2.51 16.56
CA THR A 138 4.67 -3.93 16.28
C THR A 138 4.80 -4.23 14.79
N GLY A 139 4.25 -3.37 13.93
CA GLY A 139 4.38 -3.45 12.48
C GLY A 139 5.84 -3.42 12.02
N VAL A 140 6.66 -2.52 12.59
CA VAL A 140 8.10 -2.43 12.29
C VAL A 140 8.81 -3.74 12.64
N VAL A 141 8.56 -4.31 13.82
CA VAL A 141 9.17 -5.58 14.24
C VAL A 141 8.73 -6.72 13.33
N VAL A 142 7.43 -6.85 13.07
CA VAL A 142 6.88 -7.91 12.22
C VAL A 142 7.44 -7.84 10.80
N LEU A 143 7.46 -6.66 10.18
CA LEU A 143 8.02 -6.48 8.84
C LEU A 143 9.54 -6.67 8.83
N SER A 144 10.26 -6.29 9.88
CA SER A 144 11.71 -6.52 9.97
C SER A 144 12.05 -8.02 10.01
N ILE A 145 11.26 -8.82 10.75
CA ILE A 145 11.42 -10.28 10.77
C ILE A 145 11.06 -10.87 9.40
N ALA A 146 9.94 -10.43 8.81
CA ALA A 146 9.48 -10.91 7.51
C ALA A 146 10.43 -10.51 6.36
N LEU A 147 11.17 -9.41 6.51
CA LEU A 147 12.14 -8.93 5.53
C LEU A 147 13.30 -9.92 5.34
N ILE A 148 13.73 -10.66 6.37
CA ILE A 148 14.87 -11.58 6.29
C ILE A 148 14.68 -12.64 5.18
N PRO A 149 13.62 -13.46 5.17
CA PRO A 149 13.40 -14.42 4.08
C PRO A 149 13.18 -13.74 2.73
N MET A 150 12.58 -12.54 2.68
CA MET A 150 12.39 -11.79 1.44
C MET A 150 13.73 -11.39 0.81
N LEU A 151 14.67 -10.89 1.61
CA LEU A 151 16.02 -10.54 1.18
C LEU A 151 16.77 -11.77 0.66
N VAL A 152 16.65 -12.90 1.36
CA VAL A 152 17.29 -14.17 0.96
C VAL A 152 16.75 -14.62 -0.39
N VAL A 153 15.42 -14.78 -0.53
CA VAL A 153 14.81 -15.26 -1.79
C VAL A 153 15.21 -14.40 -2.98
N ASN A 154 15.15 -13.07 -2.85
CA ASN A 154 15.49 -12.15 -3.93
C ASN A 154 17.01 -12.09 -4.23
N SER A 155 17.87 -12.36 -3.24
CA SER A 155 19.32 -12.49 -3.47
C SER A 155 19.70 -13.67 -4.37
N PHE A 156 18.81 -14.66 -4.49
CA PHE A 156 18.94 -15.87 -5.32
C PHE A 156 18.04 -15.83 -6.57
N ALA A 157 17.73 -14.64 -7.10
CA ALA A 157 16.89 -14.49 -8.29
C ALA A 157 17.36 -15.35 -9.50
N GLU A 158 18.65 -15.38 -9.83
CA GLU A 158 19.12 -16.17 -10.99
C GLU A 158 18.91 -17.68 -10.85
N PRO A 159 19.33 -18.37 -9.76
CA PRO A 159 19.01 -19.78 -9.57
C PRO A 159 17.51 -20.10 -9.68
N ILE A 160 16.66 -19.23 -9.13
CA ILE A 160 15.20 -19.38 -9.19
C ILE A 160 14.73 -19.28 -10.65
N LEU A 161 15.19 -18.28 -11.39
CA LEU A 161 14.78 -18.08 -12.78
C LEU A 161 15.32 -19.17 -13.72
N ASN A 162 16.54 -19.64 -13.49
CA ASN A 162 17.10 -20.78 -14.23
C ASN A 162 16.26 -22.04 -14.00
N LEU A 163 15.78 -22.27 -12.76
CA LEU A 163 14.87 -23.39 -12.46
C LEU A 163 13.52 -23.26 -13.17
N LEU A 164 13.05 -22.03 -13.37
CA LEU A 164 11.82 -21.72 -14.13
C LEU A 164 12.02 -21.76 -15.66
N GLY A 165 13.22 -22.11 -16.13
CA GLY A 165 13.53 -22.26 -17.56
C GLY A 165 13.81 -20.95 -18.30
N GLN A 166 14.13 -19.86 -17.59
CA GLN A 166 14.50 -18.59 -18.23
C GLN A 166 15.88 -18.65 -18.89
N HIS A 167 16.06 -17.87 -19.96
CA HIS A 167 17.32 -17.81 -20.70
C HIS A 167 18.44 -17.14 -19.89
N THR A 168 19.64 -17.73 -19.93
CA THR A 168 20.80 -17.31 -19.12
C THR A 168 21.29 -15.90 -19.40
N ASN A 169 21.02 -15.34 -20.57
CA ASN A 169 21.36 -13.96 -20.95
C ASN A 169 20.53 -12.90 -20.20
N VAL A 170 19.36 -13.25 -19.66
CA VAL A 170 18.51 -12.34 -18.89
C VAL A 170 18.67 -12.58 -17.38
N THR A 171 18.87 -13.83 -16.95
CA THR A 171 18.84 -14.17 -15.52
C THR A 171 19.96 -13.55 -14.69
N TYR A 172 21.17 -13.37 -15.24
CA TYR A 172 22.25 -12.68 -14.52
C TYR A 172 21.99 -11.18 -14.37
N LEU A 173 21.44 -10.53 -15.41
CA LEU A 173 21.03 -9.12 -15.33
C LEU A 173 19.93 -8.95 -14.29
N THR A 174 18.96 -9.86 -14.26
CA THR A 174 17.89 -9.86 -13.26
C THR A 174 18.42 -10.05 -11.85
N ARG A 175 19.44 -10.90 -11.65
CA ARG A 175 20.10 -11.05 -10.34
C ARG A 175 20.73 -9.75 -9.87
N ASP A 176 21.53 -9.12 -10.71
CA ASP A 176 22.25 -7.91 -10.33
C ASP A 176 21.26 -6.77 -10.04
N PHE A 177 20.24 -6.63 -10.89
CA PHE A 177 19.14 -5.69 -10.66
C PHE A 177 18.39 -5.99 -9.34
N SER A 178 18.02 -7.26 -9.10
CA SER A 178 17.29 -7.64 -7.88
C SER A 178 18.10 -7.34 -6.62
N ARG A 179 19.40 -7.67 -6.61
CA ARG A 179 20.32 -7.40 -5.49
C ARG A 179 20.51 -5.93 -5.21
N LEU A 180 20.59 -5.11 -6.25
CA LEU A 180 20.70 -3.66 -6.12
C LEU A 180 19.43 -3.02 -5.54
N MET A 181 18.24 -3.62 -5.72
CA MET A 181 16.99 -3.15 -5.10
C MET A 181 16.85 -3.50 -3.62
N LEU A 182 17.52 -4.56 -3.15
CA LEU A 182 17.36 -5.08 -1.79
C LEU A 182 17.58 -4.05 -0.67
N PRO A 183 18.60 -3.18 -0.73
CA PRO A 183 18.81 -2.17 0.30
C PRO A 183 17.64 -1.19 0.43
N GLY A 184 16.84 -1.00 -0.61
CA GLY A 184 15.65 -0.15 -0.60
C GLY A 184 14.43 -0.75 0.11
N LEU A 185 14.34 -2.08 0.23
CA LEU A 185 13.18 -2.76 0.81
C LEU A 185 12.87 -2.39 2.28
N PRO A 186 13.84 -2.30 3.21
CA PRO A 186 13.54 -1.86 4.58
C PRO A 186 12.90 -0.48 4.62
N PHE A 187 13.38 0.44 3.79
CA PHE A 187 12.89 1.82 3.74
C PHE A 187 11.48 1.90 3.16
N LEU A 188 11.21 1.11 2.13
CA LEU A 188 9.90 0.95 1.53
C LEU A 188 8.85 0.43 2.53
N PHE A 189 9.19 -0.58 3.32
CA PHE A 189 8.27 -1.12 4.33
C PHE A 189 8.04 -0.15 5.49
N LEU A 190 9.08 0.56 5.93
CA LEU A 190 8.91 1.59 6.94
C LEU A 190 8.05 2.76 6.42
N TYR A 191 8.25 3.20 5.18
CA TYR A 191 7.38 4.16 4.50
C TYR A 191 5.92 3.68 4.48
N GLU A 192 5.68 2.42 4.11
CA GLU A 192 4.32 1.86 4.05
C GLU A 192 3.64 1.86 5.42
N LEU A 193 4.35 1.49 6.49
CA LEU A 193 3.79 1.55 7.85
C LEU A 193 3.42 2.98 8.25
N VAL A 194 4.30 3.96 7.98
CA VAL A 194 4.03 5.38 8.27
C VAL A 194 2.82 5.86 7.47
N ARG A 195 2.78 5.53 6.18
CA ARG A 195 1.68 5.86 5.27
C ARG A 195 0.35 5.34 5.81
N LYS A 196 0.29 4.07 6.20
CA LYS A 196 -0.91 3.43 6.74
C LYS A 196 -1.40 4.10 8.02
N VAL A 197 -0.49 4.40 8.94
CA VAL A 197 -0.81 5.11 10.19
C VAL A 197 -1.35 6.51 9.91
N MET A 198 -0.74 7.25 8.99
CA MET A 198 -1.18 8.59 8.60
C MET A 198 -2.56 8.57 7.92
N GLN A 199 -2.78 7.62 7.00
CA GLN A 199 -4.07 7.43 6.31
C GLN A 199 -5.20 7.10 7.29
N CYS A 200 -4.97 6.21 8.27
CA CYS A 200 -5.96 5.84 9.29
C CYS A 200 -6.41 7.02 10.17
N GLN A 201 -5.59 8.08 10.24
CA GLN A 201 -5.88 9.31 10.99
C GLN A 201 -6.43 10.43 10.08
N ASN A 202 -6.70 10.14 8.81
CA ASN A 202 -7.10 11.09 7.78
C ASN A 202 -6.05 12.18 7.48
N VAL A 203 -4.76 11.90 7.71
CA VAL A 203 -3.64 12.81 7.43
C VAL A 203 -2.94 12.38 6.14
N VAL A 204 -3.38 12.88 5.00
CA VAL A 204 -2.90 12.39 3.68
C VAL A 204 -2.12 13.40 2.85
N LYS A 205 -2.17 14.69 3.20
CA LYS A 205 -1.45 15.75 2.46
C LYS A 205 0.08 15.56 2.43
N PRO A 206 0.75 15.20 3.56
CA PRO A 206 2.19 14.97 3.55
C PRO A 206 2.60 13.84 2.60
N LEU A 207 1.77 12.80 2.46
CA LEU A 207 2.04 11.64 1.62
C LEU A 207 2.10 12.00 0.13
N VAL A 208 1.18 12.86 -0.32
CA VAL A 208 1.18 13.35 -1.71
C VAL A 208 2.50 14.06 -2.00
N VAL A 209 2.90 14.99 -1.13
CA VAL A 209 4.15 15.76 -1.31
C VAL A 209 5.37 14.83 -1.34
N ILE A 210 5.44 13.84 -0.46
CA ILE A 210 6.54 12.86 -0.41
C ILE A 210 6.62 12.04 -1.72
N ALA A 211 5.50 11.50 -2.19
CA ALA A 211 5.46 10.67 -3.40
C ALA A 211 5.90 11.45 -4.65
N VAL A 212 5.50 12.72 -4.71
CA VAL A 212 5.88 13.68 -5.75
C VAL A 212 7.40 13.91 -5.82
N ILE A 213 8.06 14.14 -4.68
CA ILE A 213 9.51 14.38 -4.60
C ILE A 213 10.29 13.12 -4.95
N GLY A 214 9.84 11.97 -4.41
CA GLY A 214 10.48 10.68 -4.68
C GLY A 214 10.58 10.40 -6.17
N ASN A 215 9.55 10.73 -6.94
CA ASN A 215 9.54 10.59 -8.39
C ASN A 215 10.53 11.51 -9.11
N LEU A 216 10.68 12.75 -8.65
CA LEU A 216 11.68 13.65 -9.21
C LEU A 216 13.10 13.16 -8.99
N VAL A 217 13.40 12.71 -7.76
CA VAL A 217 14.71 12.16 -7.45
C VAL A 217 14.96 10.89 -8.25
N ASN A 218 13.95 10.02 -8.42
CA ASN A 218 14.06 8.84 -9.28
C ASN A 218 14.50 9.22 -10.69
N LEU A 219 13.82 10.19 -11.28
CA LEU A 219 14.07 10.63 -12.66
C LEU A 219 15.46 11.27 -12.78
N GLY A 220 15.79 12.19 -11.88
CA GLY A 220 17.07 12.91 -11.90
C GLY A 220 18.28 12.00 -11.62
N ALA A 221 18.21 11.19 -10.56
CA ALA A 221 19.27 10.25 -10.21
C ALA A 221 19.38 9.12 -11.23
N GLY A 222 18.25 8.54 -11.65
CA GLY A 222 18.20 7.47 -12.65
C GLY A 222 18.77 7.92 -13.99
N TYR A 223 18.36 9.09 -14.50
CA TYR A 223 18.88 9.65 -15.75
C TYR A 223 20.37 10.02 -15.64
N GLY A 224 20.74 10.78 -14.61
CA GLY A 224 22.11 11.26 -14.45
C GLY A 224 23.12 10.12 -14.27
N LEU A 225 22.78 9.13 -13.43
CA LEU A 225 23.65 7.98 -13.21
C LEU A 225 23.67 7.03 -14.42
N ALA A 226 22.55 6.85 -15.14
CA ALA A 226 22.51 5.94 -16.29
C ALA A 226 23.22 6.47 -17.53
N TYR A 227 23.12 7.78 -17.82
CA TYR A 227 23.63 8.37 -19.06
C TYR A 227 24.95 9.16 -18.91
N HIS A 228 25.30 9.61 -17.70
CA HIS A 228 26.50 10.43 -17.46
C HIS A 228 27.56 9.78 -16.57
N THR A 229 27.37 8.53 -16.14
CA THR A 229 28.40 7.77 -15.41
C THR A 229 28.65 6.40 -16.04
N SER A 230 29.75 5.73 -15.65
CA SER A 230 30.07 4.38 -16.11
C SER A 230 29.16 3.28 -15.53
N MET A 231 28.14 3.63 -14.73
CA MET A 231 27.23 2.66 -14.11
C MET A 231 26.15 2.12 -15.06
N GLY A 232 25.82 2.83 -16.15
CA GLY A 232 24.91 2.36 -17.20
C GLY A 232 23.59 1.78 -16.65
N PHE A 233 23.28 0.52 -16.97
CA PHE A 233 22.04 -0.14 -16.54
C PHE A 233 21.86 -0.22 -15.00
N ASN A 234 22.94 -0.45 -14.26
CA ASN A 234 22.88 -0.59 -12.79
C ASN A 234 22.50 0.71 -12.07
N ALA A 235 22.66 1.86 -12.74
CA ALA A 235 22.28 3.17 -12.21
C ALA A 235 20.77 3.34 -12.03
N ILE A 236 19.96 2.73 -12.91
CA ILE A 236 18.50 2.80 -12.85
C ILE A 236 18.02 2.21 -11.53
N THR A 237 18.62 1.10 -11.12
CA THR A 237 18.28 0.41 -9.87
C THR A 237 18.69 1.18 -8.62
N VAL A 238 19.82 1.89 -8.70
CA VAL A 238 20.26 2.81 -7.63
C VAL A 238 19.30 3.98 -7.50
N GLY A 239 18.74 4.48 -8.61
CA GLY A 239 17.65 5.46 -8.63
C GLY A 239 16.45 4.99 -7.82
N ILE A 240 15.89 3.81 -8.13
CA ILE A 240 14.73 3.25 -7.41
C ILE A 240 15.02 3.03 -5.92
N SER A 241 16.21 2.51 -5.60
CA SER A 241 16.61 2.25 -4.21
C SER A 241 16.80 3.56 -3.44
N ALA A 242 17.32 4.59 -4.12
CA ALA A 242 17.38 5.94 -3.60
C ALA A 242 15.98 6.55 -3.43
N VAL A 243 14.98 6.25 -4.27
CA VAL A 243 13.58 6.63 -4.01
C VAL A 243 13.12 6.07 -2.69
N PHE A 244 13.30 4.77 -2.46
CA PHE A 244 12.86 4.14 -1.21
C PHE A 244 13.58 4.74 0.00
N ALA A 245 14.87 5.04 -0.09
CA ALA A 245 15.63 5.72 0.97
C ALA A 245 15.22 7.20 1.16
N VAL A 246 14.87 7.91 0.09
CA VAL A 246 14.46 9.33 0.10
C VAL A 246 13.01 9.50 0.55
N LEU A 247 12.14 8.51 0.36
CA LEU A 247 10.77 8.44 0.93
C LEU A 247 10.77 8.53 2.47
N LEU A 248 11.92 8.31 3.13
CA LEU A 248 12.11 8.47 4.57
C LEU A 248 12.84 9.75 5.02
N PHE A 249 13.46 10.51 4.11
CA PHE A 249 14.35 11.61 4.53
C PHE A 249 13.87 13.03 4.20
N SER A 250 12.91 13.26 3.30
CA SER A 250 12.55 14.64 2.94
C SER A 250 11.07 14.89 2.65
N LEU A 251 10.46 15.69 3.54
CA LEU A 251 9.43 16.69 3.23
C LEU A 251 10.11 17.89 2.52
N ASN A 252 10.16 17.95 1.17
CA ASN A 252 10.34 19.19 0.38
C ASN A 252 10.23 18.99 -1.16
N ASP A 253 9.06 19.35 -1.73
CA ASP A 253 8.61 19.75 -3.09
C ASP A 253 8.96 19.09 -4.47
N ALA A 254 7.87 18.68 -5.17
CA ALA A 254 7.36 18.85 -6.58
C ALA A 254 8.22 18.60 -7.84
N ILE A 255 7.85 17.92 -8.97
CA ILE A 255 6.98 16.82 -9.55
C ILE A 255 7.49 16.59 -11.03
N PRO A 256 7.28 15.42 -11.70
CA PRO A 256 7.80 15.00 -13.06
C PRO A 256 6.84 15.30 -14.26
N PRO A 257 7.16 15.04 -15.58
CA PRO A 257 6.82 13.74 -16.26
C PRO A 257 7.55 13.38 -17.61
N LEU A 258 7.24 12.17 -18.16
CA LEU A 258 7.05 11.77 -19.59
C LEU A 258 7.89 10.60 -20.20
N PHE A 259 7.26 9.94 -21.21
CA PHE A 259 7.81 9.35 -22.47
C PHE A 259 8.12 7.85 -22.57
N LEU A 260 7.29 7.09 -23.30
CA LEU A 260 7.67 5.78 -23.91
C LEU A 260 7.55 5.84 -25.44
N ASN A 261 8.32 4.99 -26.14
CA ASN A 261 8.34 4.77 -27.61
C ASN A 261 8.67 3.29 -27.93
N ASP A 262 7.73 2.54 -28.55
CA ASP A 262 7.95 1.30 -29.35
C ASP A 262 6.64 0.72 -29.97
N ASP A 263 6.53 0.52 -31.30
CA ASP A 263 5.25 0.38 -32.03
C ASP A 263 4.55 -1.01 -32.01
N GLU A 264 5.27 -2.14 -32.02
CA GLU A 264 4.63 -3.49 -32.05
C GLU A 264 4.13 -3.94 -30.67
N SER A 265 4.93 -3.66 -29.64
CA SER A 265 4.54 -3.83 -28.24
C SER A 265 3.35 -2.94 -27.87
N ILE A 266 3.25 -1.75 -28.50
CA ILE A 266 2.11 -0.85 -28.35
C ILE A 266 0.83 -1.47 -28.90
N ASP A 267 0.84 -2.14 -30.04
CA ASP A 267 -0.38 -2.70 -30.65
C ASP A 267 -0.98 -3.83 -29.79
N LEU A 268 -0.16 -4.77 -29.34
CA LEU A 268 -0.61 -5.86 -28.47
C LEU A 268 -1.00 -5.35 -27.07
N ALA A 269 -0.22 -4.44 -26.48
CA ALA A 269 -0.56 -3.85 -25.19
C ALA A 269 -1.84 -3.02 -25.26
N SER A 270 -2.04 -2.26 -26.34
CA SER A 270 -3.26 -1.46 -26.58
C SER A 270 -4.48 -2.36 -26.74
N TYR A 271 -4.36 -3.45 -27.50
CA TYR A 271 -5.41 -4.46 -27.62
C TYR A 271 -5.78 -5.05 -26.26
N ILE A 272 -4.80 -5.53 -25.49
CA ILE A 272 -5.02 -6.11 -24.15
C ILE A 272 -5.62 -5.08 -23.20
N MET A 273 -5.20 -3.81 -23.24
CA MET A 273 -5.76 -2.74 -22.39
C MET A 273 -7.24 -2.46 -22.70
N VAL A 274 -7.59 -2.36 -23.98
CA VAL A 274 -9.00 -2.17 -24.39
C VAL A 274 -9.83 -3.38 -24.00
N PHE A 275 -9.30 -4.59 -24.22
CA PHE A 275 -9.93 -5.84 -23.85
C PHE A 275 -10.11 -6.00 -22.33
N TRP A 276 -9.15 -5.54 -21.53
CA TRP A 276 -9.18 -5.59 -20.07
C TRP A 276 -10.10 -4.54 -19.45
N SER A 277 -10.36 -3.44 -20.16
CA SER A 277 -11.14 -2.30 -19.65
C SER A 277 -12.49 -2.67 -19.00
N PRO A 278 -13.27 -3.68 -19.48
CA PRO A 278 -14.52 -4.08 -18.81
C PRO A 278 -14.28 -4.77 -17.46
N PHE A 279 -13.14 -5.44 -17.27
CA PHE A 279 -12.78 -6.13 -16.02
C PHE A 279 -12.28 -5.18 -14.93
N VAL A 280 -11.92 -3.95 -15.29
CA VAL A 280 -11.56 -2.90 -14.33
C VAL A 280 -12.72 -2.58 -13.38
N ILE A 281 -13.96 -2.68 -13.85
CA ILE A 281 -15.14 -2.43 -13.00
C ILE A 281 -15.27 -3.51 -11.91
N PRO A 282 -15.34 -4.82 -12.23
CA PRO A 282 -15.28 -5.89 -11.24
C PRO A 282 -14.07 -5.81 -10.31
N ASP A 283 -12.88 -5.46 -10.84
CA ASP A 283 -11.67 -5.33 -10.03
C ASP A 283 -11.77 -4.18 -9.03
N GLY A 284 -12.25 -3.02 -9.46
CA GLY A 284 -12.53 -1.89 -8.56
C GLY A 284 -13.55 -2.23 -7.48
N LEU A 285 -14.62 -2.93 -7.83
CA LEU A 285 -15.65 -3.38 -6.87
C LEU A 285 -15.09 -4.43 -5.89
N ASN A 286 -14.26 -5.36 -6.38
CA ASN A 286 -13.55 -6.31 -5.56
C ASN A 286 -12.61 -5.60 -4.58
N ALA A 287 -11.83 -4.63 -5.04
CA ALA A 287 -10.91 -3.85 -4.21
C ALA A 287 -11.65 -3.07 -3.10
N VAL A 288 -12.80 -2.45 -3.42
CA VAL A 288 -13.67 -1.81 -2.41
C VAL A 288 -14.12 -2.81 -1.38
N MET A 289 -14.58 -3.99 -1.80
CA MET A 289 -15.07 -5.03 -0.90
C MET A 289 -13.95 -5.58 0.00
N GLN A 290 -12.74 -5.78 -0.54
CA GLN A 290 -11.57 -6.13 0.25
C GLN A 290 -11.23 -5.05 1.29
N GLY A 291 -11.37 -3.77 0.94
CA GLY A 291 -11.26 -2.65 1.88
C GLY A 291 -12.28 -2.73 3.01
N VAL A 292 -13.56 -2.98 2.70
CA VAL A 292 -14.65 -3.12 3.68
C VAL A 292 -14.39 -4.27 4.65
N PHE A 293 -13.98 -5.44 4.15
CA PHE A 293 -13.67 -6.60 5.00
C PHE A 293 -12.43 -6.36 5.88
N ARG A 294 -11.42 -5.64 5.38
CA ARG A 294 -10.26 -5.22 6.20
C ARG A 294 -10.69 -4.26 7.30
N GLY A 295 -11.44 -3.20 7.00
CA GLY A 295 -11.93 -2.25 8.01
C GLY A 295 -12.77 -2.92 9.12
N ALA A 296 -13.60 -3.89 8.74
CA ALA A 296 -14.40 -4.68 9.69
C ALA A 296 -13.57 -5.68 10.51
N GLY A 297 -12.31 -5.97 10.13
CA GLY A 297 -11.48 -7.02 10.75
C GLY A 297 -11.90 -8.45 10.37
N LYS A 298 -12.50 -8.63 9.20
CA LYS A 298 -12.92 -9.93 8.64
C LYS A 298 -11.98 -10.38 7.51
N GLN A 299 -10.70 -9.99 7.56
CA GLN A 299 -9.70 -10.30 6.52
C GLN A 299 -9.54 -11.80 6.23
N LYS A 300 -9.80 -12.68 7.21
CA LYS A 300 -9.78 -14.14 7.00
C LYS A 300 -10.82 -14.60 5.98
N GLN A 301 -12.04 -14.07 6.04
CA GLN A 301 -13.10 -14.41 5.08
C GLN A 301 -12.71 -13.91 3.69
N ALA A 302 -12.27 -12.65 3.60
CA ALA A 302 -11.70 -12.05 2.41
C ALA A 302 -10.60 -12.91 1.76
N ALA A 303 -9.62 -13.36 2.54
CA ALA A 303 -8.52 -14.18 2.07
C ALA A 303 -8.97 -15.55 1.53
N ILE A 304 -9.89 -16.23 2.24
CA ILE A 304 -10.43 -17.53 1.79
C ILE A 304 -11.16 -17.38 0.46
N THR A 305 -12.02 -16.38 0.33
CA THR A 305 -12.74 -16.11 -0.91
C THR A 305 -11.81 -15.74 -2.05
N ASN A 306 -10.69 -15.05 -1.76
CA ASN A 306 -9.65 -14.77 -2.73
C ASN A 306 -8.97 -16.07 -3.22
N VAL A 307 -8.61 -16.96 -2.29
CA VAL A 307 -7.99 -18.25 -2.63
C VAL A 307 -8.93 -19.07 -3.53
N ILE A 308 -10.21 -19.16 -3.16
CA ILE A 308 -11.21 -19.90 -3.95
C ILE A 308 -11.41 -19.27 -5.33
N GLY A 309 -11.60 -17.94 -5.39
CA GLY A 309 -11.87 -17.25 -6.65
C GLY A 309 -10.70 -17.32 -7.62
N TYR A 310 -9.48 -17.04 -7.18
CA TYR A 310 -8.31 -17.03 -8.07
C TYR A 310 -7.79 -18.45 -8.36
N TYR A 311 -7.58 -19.29 -7.34
CA TYR A 311 -6.95 -20.59 -7.53
C TYR A 311 -7.96 -21.70 -7.82
N GLY A 312 -9.17 -21.61 -7.27
CA GLY A 312 -10.22 -22.61 -7.50
C GLY A 312 -11.02 -22.39 -8.77
N VAL A 313 -11.21 -21.14 -9.20
CA VAL A 313 -12.03 -20.79 -10.38
C VAL A 313 -11.18 -20.19 -11.49
N GLY A 314 -10.45 -19.11 -11.20
CA GLY A 314 -9.78 -18.32 -12.22
C GLY A 314 -8.67 -19.05 -12.95
N ILE A 315 -7.73 -19.68 -12.23
CA ILE A 315 -6.62 -20.44 -12.83
C ILE A 315 -7.12 -21.64 -13.65
N PRO A 316 -7.99 -22.53 -13.13
CA PRO A 316 -8.51 -23.65 -13.92
C PRO A 316 -9.25 -23.19 -15.18
N LEU A 317 -10.12 -22.19 -15.05
CA LEU A 317 -10.85 -21.66 -16.21
C LEU A 317 -9.88 -21.03 -17.22
N GLY A 318 -8.92 -20.23 -16.75
CA GLY A 318 -7.91 -19.60 -17.59
C GLY A 318 -7.09 -20.62 -18.36
N ALA A 319 -6.65 -21.70 -17.69
CA ALA A 319 -5.92 -22.79 -18.33
C ALA A 319 -6.76 -23.52 -19.38
N ILE A 320 -8.04 -23.81 -19.09
CA ILE A 320 -8.96 -24.44 -20.05
C ILE A 320 -9.15 -23.55 -21.28
N LEU A 321 -9.42 -22.25 -21.09
CA LEU A 321 -9.64 -21.33 -22.19
C LEU A 321 -8.37 -21.10 -23.01
N ALA A 322 -7.23 -20.94 -22.34
CA ALA A 322 -5.95 -20.69 -23.00
C ALA A 322 -5.48 -21.88 -23.85
N PHE A 323 -5.49 -23.09 -23.26
CA PHE A 323 -4.85 -24.26 -23.87
C PHE A 323 -5.84 -25.18 -24.59
N THR A 324 -7.03 -25.40 -24.04
CA THR A 324 -8.03 -26.31 -24.63
C THR A 324 -8.89 -25.60 -25.66
N ALA A 325 -9.33 -24.37 -25.36
CA ALA A 325 -10.10 -23.56 -26.32
C ALA A 325 -9.22 -22.75 -27.28
N HIS A 326 -7.89 -22.91 -27.19
CA HIS A 326 -6.89 -22.24 -28.03
C HIS A 326 -7.00 -20.71 -28.06
N MET A 327 -7.54 -20.10 -26.99
CA MET A 327 -7.65 -18.64 -26.86
C MET A 327 -6.33 -17.99 -26.41
N GLY A 328 -5.30 -18.80 -26.10
CA GLY A 328 -3.99 -18.29 -25.70
C GLY A 328 -4.05 -17.32 -24.52
N VAL A 329 -3.46 -16.13 -24.69
CA VAL A 329 -3.38 -15.09 -23.66
C VAL A 329 -4.76 -14.55 -23.28
N ASP A 330 -5.70 -14.46 -24.23
CA ASP A 330 -7.06 -13.97 -23.97
C ASP A 330 -7.81 -14.91 -23.01
N GLY A 331 -7.59 -16.22 -23.15
CA GLY A 331 -8.14 -17.22 -22.24
C GLY A 331 -7.64 -17.05 -20.80
N LEU A 332 -6.37 -16.71 -20.62
CA LEU A 332 -5.80 -16.42 -19.29
C LEU A 332 -6.45 -15.18 -18.67
N TRP A 333 -6.64 -14.10 -19.45
CA TRP A 333 -7.30 -12.89 -18.97
C TRP A 333 -8.76 -13.12 -18.59
N TRP A 334 -9.51 -13.91 -19.37
CA TRP A 334 -10.86 -14.33 -18.99
C TRP A 334 -10.87 -15.10 -17.66
N GLY A 335 -9.91 -16.00 -17.46
CA GLY A 335 -9.76 -16.73 -16.20
C GLY A 335 -9.58 -15.78 -15.01
N ILE A 336 -8.65 -14.83 -15.10
CA ILE A 336 -8.42 -13.82 -14.04
C ILE A 336 -9.68 -12.99 -13.80
N GLY A 337 -10.30 -12.47 -14.87
CA GLY A 337 -11.50 -11.63 -14.78
C GLY A 337 -12.69 -12.33 -14.11
N VAL A 338 -12.93 -13.60 -14.45
CA VAL A 338 -13.98 -14.41 -13.81
C VAL A 338 -13.64 -14.72 -12.36
N GLY A 339 -12.36 -14.99 -12.04
CA GLY A 339 -11.90 -15.16 -10.66
C GLY A 339 -12.19 -13.94 -9.79
N ILE A 340 -11.87 -12.73 -10.30
CA ILE A 340 -12.15 -11.45 -9.64
C ILE A 340 -13.66 -11.28 -9.39
N ALA A 341 -14.47 -11.47 -10.43
CA ALA A 341 -15.92 -11.31 -10.33
C ALA A 341 -16.54 -12.31 -9.33
N ALA A 342 -16.07 -13.56 -9.33
CA ALA A 342 -16.51 -14.58 -8.38
C ALA A 342 -16.16 -14.21 -6.94
N THR A 343 -14.96 -13.68 -6.70
CA THR A 343 -14.56 -13.19 -5.36
C THR A 343 -15.44 -12.03 -4.92
N TRP A 344 -15.64 -11.01 -5.76
CA TRP A 344 -16.49 -9.86 -5.45
C TRP A 344 -17.93 -10.27 -5.11
N LEU A 345 -18.56 -11.10 -5.95
CA LEU A 345 -19.93 -11.56 -5.73
C LEU A 345 -20.05 -12.36 -4.43
N SER A 346 -19.08 -13.23 -4.15
CA SER A 346 -19.06 -14.05 -2.93
C SER A 346 -18.93 -13.19 -1.67
N LEU A 347 -18.05 -12.18 -1.68
CA LEU A 347 -17.89 -11.26 -0.54
C LEU A 347 -19.14 -10.40 -0.34
N THR A 348 -19.74 -9.92 -1.43
CA THR A 348 -21.00 -9.18 -1.40
C THR A 348 -22.12 -10.02 -0.78
N PHE A 349 -22.24 -11.28 -1.19
CA PHE A 349 -23.19 -12.22 -0.64
C PHE A 349 -22.97 -12.47 0.86
N LEU A 350 -21.72 -12.72 1.28
CA LEU A 350 -21.37 -12.92 2.70
C LEU A 350 -21.71 -11.69 3.55
N MET A 351 -21.43 -10.50 3.04
CA MET A 351 -21.76 -9.24 3.70
C MET A 351 -23.28 -9.10 3.88
N MET A 352 -24.07 -9.27 2.82
CA MET A 352 -25.52 -9.08 2.87
C MET A 352 -26.25 -10.11 3.74
N THR A 353 -25.71 -11.33 3.85
CA THR A 353 -26.40 -12.43 4.57
C THR A 353 -26.02 -12.53 6.04
N TYR A 354 -24.77 -12.26 6.40
CA TYR A 354 -24.26 -12.56 7.75
C TYR A 354 -23.87 -11.32 8.56
N TRP A 355 -23.76 -10.14 7.96
CA TRP A 355 -23.30 -8.96 8.71
C TRP A 355 -24.41 -8.35 9.56
N ARG A 356 -24.07 -8.12 10.82
CA ARG A 356 -24.82 -7.26 11.73
C ARG A 356 -23.88 -6.17 12.23
N TRP A 357 -24.11 -4.94 11.79
CA TRP A 357 -23.24 -3.80 12.08
C TRP A 357 -23.06 -3.55 13.59
N ASP A 358 -24.12 -3.72 14.39
CA ASP A 358 -24.04 -3.59 15.86
C ASP A 358 -23.01 -4.55 16.48
N LYS A 359 -22.99 -5.80 16.00
CA LYS A 359 -22.05 -6.81 16.50
C LYS A 359 -20.62 -6.47 16.10
N LEU A 360 -20.42 -5.99 14.86
CA LEU A 360 -19.10 -5.58 14.37
C LEU A 360 -18.55 -4.39 15.16
N ALA A 361 -19.40 -3.44 15.53
CA ALA A 361 -19.02 -2.30 16.37
C ALA A 361 -18.59 -2.77 17.78
N ILE A 362 -19.33 -3.71 18.39
CA ILE A 362 -18.96 -4.30 19.69
C ILE A 362 -17.62 -5.04 19.60
N GLU A 363 -17.42 -5.87 18.56
CA GLU A 363 -16.14 -6.57 18.33
C GLU A 363 -14.96 -5.59 18.14
N ALA A 364 -15.19 -4.45 17.47
CA ALA A 364 -14.17 -3.41 17.31
C ALA A 364 -13.84 -2.74 18.66
N ARG A 365 -14.85 -2.45 19.49
CA ARG A 365 -14.65 -1.90 20.85
C ARG A 365 -13.88 -2.87 21.75
N GLN A 366 -14.18 -4.17 21.68
CA GLN A 366 -13.46 -5.19 22.46
C GLN A 366 -11.99 -5.33 22.04
N ARG A 367 -11.73 -5.35 20.72
CA ARG A 367 -10.35 -5.38 20.18
C ARG A 367 -9.55 -4.16 20.58
N THR A 368 -10.19 -3.00 20.52
CA THR A 368 -9.52 -1.76 20.89
C THR A 368 -9.30 -1.66 22.37
N ALA A 369 -10.10 -2.30 23.25
CA ALA A 369 -10.02 -2.23 24.71
C ALA A 369 -8.84 -2.98 25.34
N GLN A 370 -8.42 -4.09 24.72
CA GLN A 370 -7.21 -4.84 25.07
C GLN A 370 -5.94 -4.01 24.77
#